data_AF-A0A1G8MD09-F1
#
_entry.id   AF-A0A1G8MD09-F1
#
_cell.length_a   1.000
_cell.length_b   1.000
_cell.length_c   1.000
_cell.angle_alpha   90.00
_cell.angle_beta   90.00
_cell.angle_gamma   90.00
#
_symmetry.space_group_name_H-M   'P 1'
#
loop_
_entity.id
_entity.type
_entity.pdbx_description
1 polymer ?
#
loop_
_entity_poly.entity_id
_entity_poly.type
_entity_poly.pdbx_seq_one_letter_code
_entity_poly.pdbx_strand_id
1 'polypeptide(L)'
;MLTTLLLAAGLAMPSVPVCDRAELPACAGSLPPSLLQILPAHWGRDPHTLGHALSRQLAGQGAVTLTQGDQALILTDRRRIAQPHILLVGYQVYELPSVHSLELALLHEQGHLLTLAETLRTPYRFPYGPALWGEEAIADLHALWQLARRGELDQGWSLVHLRNFNLMGSAPDWAHWSTPVLLPWLETPERGAQLAGLSFDQVLVQSVIATPDLPHFRTLGRRQFGPGRGGYPYVPAPLVTRWWQMLEPSLALLMGVDYPDYRDRQYRLMMAKSANLR
;
A
#
# COMPACT_ATOMS: atom_id res chain seq x y z
N MET A 1 34.27 -30.40 -14.97
CA MET A 1 32.91 -29.87 -14.77
C MET A 1 33.07 -28.48 -14.19
N LEU A 2 32.71 -27.44 -14.96
CA LEU A 2 32.79 -26.04 -14.50
C LEU A 2 31.65 -25.79 -13.51
N THR A 3 32.00 -25.47 -12.28
CA THR A 3 31.06 -25.01 -11.25
C THR A 3 30.85 -23.51 -11.45
N THR A 4 29.75 -23.13 -12.08
CA THR A 4 29.36 -21.73 -12.24
C THR A 4 28.89 -21.20 -10.89
N LEU A 5 29.71 -20.38 -10.22
CA LEU A 5 29.26 -19.56 -9.09
C LEU A 5 28.29 -18.50 -9.61
N LEU A 6 27.00 -18.66 -9.33
CA LEU A 6 26.05 -17.56 -9.37
C LEU A 6 26.30 -16.67 -8.16
N LEU A 7 26.93 -15.51 -8.39
CA LEU A 7 26.86 -14.39 -7.44
C LEU A 7 25.41 -13.91 -7.42
N ALA A 8 24.66 -14.34 -6.40
CA ALA A 8 23.48 -13.61 -5.98
C ALA A 8 23.97 -12.29 -5.36
N ALA A 9 23.96 -11.23 -6.14
CA ALA A 9 24.08 -9.86 -5.64
C ALA A 9 22.79 -9.54 -4.85
N GLY A 10 22.69 -10.10 -3.65
CA GLY A 10 21.74 -9.63 -2.66
C GLY A 10 22.19 -8.23 -2.25
N LEU A 11 21.44 -7.22 -2.68
CA LEU A 11 21.48 -5.90 -2.06
C LEU A 11 21.11 -6.10 -0.59
N ALA A 12 22.12 -6.31 0.27
CA ALA A 12 21.96 -6.21 1.70
C ALA A 12 21.67 -4.73 1.98
N MET A 13 20.38 -4.41 2.08
CA MET A 13 19.94 -3.10 2.52
C MET A 13 20.65 -2.82 3.86
N PRO A 14 21.34 -1.67 4.02
CA PRO A 14 21.93 -1.32 5.30
C PRO A 14 20.85 -1.38 6.38
N SER A 15 21.19 -1.91 7.56
CA SER A 15 20.22 -2.01 8.66
C SER A 15 19.77 -0.61 9.07
N VAL A 16 18.53 -0.27 8.73
CA VAL A 16 17.94 1.04 9.04
C VAL A 16 17.44 1.01 10.48
N PRO A 17 17.83 1.97 11.34
CA PRO A 17 17.28 2.07 12.69
C PRO A 17 15.76 2.18 12.65
N VAL A 18 15.10 1.47 13.58
CA VAL A 18 13.66 1.50 13.76
C VAL A 18 13.36 1.94 15.18
N CYS A 19 12.52 2.96 15.34
CA CYS A 19 12.01 3.37 16.65
C CYS A 19 10.48 3.25 16.68
N ASP A 20 9.94 2.59 17.71
CA ASP A 20 8.51 2.68 17.99
C ASP A 20 8.19 3.98 18.73
N ARG A 21 7.03 4.57 18.42
CA ARG A 21 6.54 5.82 19.01
C ARG A 21 6.48 5.75 20.54
N ALA A 22 6.09 4.61 21.11
CA ALA A 22 6.00 4.44 22.55
C ALA A 22 7.38 4.46 23.23
N GLU A 23 8.42 4.06 22.50
CA GLU A 23 9.80 3.94 22.98
C GLU A 23 10.69 5.08 22.47
N LEU A 24 10.12 6.06 21.75
CA LEU A 24 10.90 7.07 21.05
C LEU A 24 11.88 7.84 21.94
N PRO A 25 11.56 8.25 23.19
CA PRO A 25 12.54 8.93 24.03
C PRO A 25 13.78 8.07 24.33
N ALA A 26 13.58 6.76 24.59
CA ALA A 26 14.68 5.83 24.85
C ALA A 26 15.44 5.50 23.55
N CYS A 27 14.72 5.26 22.47
CA CYS A 27 15.32 5.00 21.15
C CYS A 27 16.17 6.18 20.69
N ALA A 28 15.66 7.41 20.80
CA ALA A 28 16.36 8.65 20.47
C ALA A 28 17.68 8.78 21.26
N GLY A 29 17.70 8.43 22.54
CA GLY A 29 18.92 8.43 23.35
C GLY A 29 20.00 7.45 22.87
N SER A 30 19.65 6.44 22.06
CA SER A 30 20.58 5.47 21.46
C SER A 30 20.95 5.79 20.01
N LEU A 31 20.27 6.72 19.35
CA LEU A 31 20.54 7.07 17.95
C LEU A 31 21.82 7.90 17.83
N PRO A 32 22.64 7.67 16.79
CA PRO A 32 23.72 8.58 16.43
C PRO A 32 23.24 10.02 16.28
N PRO A 33 24.06 11.04 16.64
CA PRO A 33 23.68 12.44 16.56
C PRO A 33 23.16 12.89 15.18
N SER A 34 23.67 12.28 14.11
CA SER A 34 23.27 12.58 12.74
C SER A 34 21.84 12.08 12.42
N LEU A 35 21.42 10.94 12.96
CA LEU A 35 20.04 10.44 12.85
C LEU A 35 19.06 11.22 13.74
N LEU A 36 19.52 11.74 14.88
CA LEU A 36 18.72 12.62 15.72
C LEU A 36 18.32 13.92 15.03
N GLN A 37 19.11 14.40 14.07
CA GLN A 37 18.80 15.62 13.30
C GLN A 37 17.66 15.44 12.30
N ILE A 38 17.34 14.20 11.91
CA ILE A 38 16.24 13.90 10.99
C ILE A 38 14.89 14.34 11.58
N LEU A 39 14.69 14.06 12.87
CA LEU A 39 13.43 14.34 13.57
C LEU A 39 13.06 15.84 13.58
N PRO A 40 13.93 16.77 14.02
CA PRO A 40 13.65 18.21 13.94
C PRO A 40 13.67 18.75 12.52
N ALA A 41 14.40 18.13 11.57
CA ALA A 41 14.37 18.56 10.17
C ALA A 41 13.00 18.33 9.51
N HIS A 42 12.34 17.20 9.82
CA HIS A 42 11.01 16.88 9.30
C HIS A 42 9.87 17.58 10.07
N TRP A 43 10.01 17.79 11.38
CA TRP A 43 8.89 18.25 12.22
C TRP A 43 9.12 19.50 13.06
N GLY A 44 10.32 20.10 13.02
CA GLY A 44 10.64 21.34 13.71
C GLY A 44 10.47 21.27 15.24
N ARG A 45 10.56 20.07 15.83
CA ARG A 45 10.31 19.82 17.25
C ARG A 45 11.36 18.90 17.84
N ASP A 46 11.59 19.06 19.14
CA ASP A 46 12.48 18.20 19.91
C ASP A 46 11.92 16.76 19.96
N PRO A 47 12.76 15.73 19.70
CA PRO A 47 12.39 14.32 19.72
C PRO A 47 11.61 13.86 20.96
N HIS A 48 11.96 14.38 22.14
CA HIS A 48 11.33 14.03 23.42
C HIS A 48 9.92 14.60 23.57
N THR A 49 9.52 15.52 22.68
CA THR A 49 8.19 16.16 22.67
C THR A 49 7.28 15.69 21.52
N LEU A 50 7.78 14.82 20.64
CA LEU A 50 7.10 14.41 19.41
C LEU A 50 5.94 13.43 19.61
N GLY A 51 5.81 12.77 20.75
CA GLY A 51 4.92 11.62 20.94
C GLY A 51 3.46 11.82 20.49
N HIS A 52 2.88 13.00 20.71
CA HIS A 52 1.53 13.35 20.23
C HIS A 52 1.51 13.85 18.78
N ALA A 53 2.52 14.58 18.33
CA ALA A 53 2.62 15.07 16.95
C ALA A 53 2.77 13.91 15.95
N LEU A 54 3.49 12.86 16.35
CA LEU A 54 3.68 11.62 15.59
C LEU A 54 2.39 10.86 15.32
N SER A 55 1.40 10.94 16.22
CA SER A 55 0.14 10.20 16.04
C SER A 55 -0.61 10.63 14.78
N ARG A 56 -0.46 11.88 14.33
CA ARG A 56 -1.05 12.35 13.07
C ARG A 56 -0.24 11.97 11.85
N GLN A 57 1.09 11.91 11.97
CA GLN A 57 1.98 11.57 10.86
C GLN A 57 1.97 10.06 10.60
N LEU A 58 1.78 9.26 11.64
CA LEU A 58 1.59 7.81 11.57
C LEU A 58 0.10 7.43 11.39
N ALA A 59 -0.79 8.41 11.24
CA ALA A 59 -2.21 8.15 11.03
C ALA A 59 -2.40 7.56 9.63
N GLY A 60 -2.86 6.31 9.57
CA GLY A 60 -2.96 5.55 8.32
C GLY A 60 -2.15 4.27 8.45
N GLN A 61 -0.87 4.32 8.09
CA GLN A 61 0.02 3.17 7.99
C GLN A 61 0.63 2.73 9.32
N GLY A 62 0.69 3.57 10.35
CA GLY A 62 1.37 3.20 11.59
C GLY A 62 2.89 2.98 11.43
N ALA A 63 3.47 3.38 10.29
CA ALA A 63 4.90 3.52 10.09
C ALA A 63 5.18 4.70 9.14
N VAL A 64 6.40 5.22 9.17
CA VAL A 64 6.91 6.21 8.22
C VAL A 64 8.44 6.16 8.14
N THR A 65 8.97 6.35 6.94
CA THR A 65 10.39 6.49 6.66
C THR A 65 10.77 7.97 6.61
N LEU A 66 11.79 8.33 7.38
CA LEU A 66 12.38 9.66 7.37
C LEU A 66 13.78 9.57 6.78
N THR A 67 14.09 10.43 5.81
CA THR A 67 15.39 10.47 5.16
C THR A 67 16.04 11.85 5.31
N GLN A 68 17.37 11.86 5.39
CA GLN A 68 18.20 13.07 5.33
C GLN A 68 19.57 12.71 4.73
N GLY A 69 19.82 13.13 3.49
CA GLY A 69 20.98 12.65 2.74
C GLY A 69 20.95 11.13 2.60
N ASP A 70 22.06 10.46 2.93
CA ASP A 70 22.20 8.99 2.86
C ASP A 70 21.73 8.28 4.14
N GLN A 71 21.09 9.00 5.07
CA GLN A 71 20.62 8.45 6.33
C GLN A 71 19.11 8.27 6.35
N ALA A 72 18.66 7.23 7.05
CA ALA A 72 17.26 6.90 7.20
C ALA A 72 16.93 6.48 8.63
N LEU A 73 15.70 6.78 9.05
CA LEU A 73 15.08 6.33 10.28
C LEU A 73 13.66 5.91 9.98
N ILE A 74 13.28 4.70 10.41
CA ILE A 74 11.90 4.25 10.33
C ILE A 74 11.25 4.45 11.70
N LEU A 75 10.13 5.16 11.72
CA LEU A 75 9.30 5.26 12.91
C LEU A 75 8.07 4.38 12.77
N THR A 76 7.68 3.74 13.86
CA THR A 76 6.51 2.86 13.91
C THR A 76 5.56 3.27 15.04
N ASP A 77 4.29 2.91 14.93
CA ASP A 77 3.30 2.92 15.99
C ASP A 77 2.64 1.54 16.00
N ARG A 78 3.23 0.61 16.75
CA ARG A 78 2.73 -0.77 16.88
C ARG A 78 1.29 -0.81 17.37
N ARG A 79 0.87 0.15 18.21
CA ARG A 79 -0.52 0.23 18.66
C ARG A 79 -1.44 0.53 17.49
N ARG A 80 -1.05 1.44 16.58
CA ARG A 80 -1.81 1.73 15.35
C ARG A 80 -1.82 0.52 14.42
N ILE A 81 -0.69 -0.15 14.22
CA ILE A 81 -0.59 -1.35 13.37
C ILE A 81 -1.53 -2.46 13.89
N ALA A 82 -1.65 -2.62 15.20
CA ALA A 82 -2.51 -3.63 15.82
C ALA A 82 -4.01 -3.24 15.87
N GLN A 83 -4.40 -2.03 15.44
CA GLN A 83 -5.81 -1.61 15.52
C GLN A 83 -6.69 -2.41 14.55
N PRO A 84 -7.89 -2.82 14.97
CA PRO A 84 -8.85 -3.45 14.07
C PRO A 84 -9.31 -2.48 12.97
N HIS A 85 -9.71 -3.03 11.84
CA HIS A 85 -10.36 -2.28 10.78
C HIS A 85 -11.84 -2.15 11.09
N ILE A 86 -12.31 -0.91 11.26
CA ILE A 86 -13.73 -0.59 11.43
C ILE A 86 -14.17 0.20 10.19
N LEU A 87 -15.03 -0.41 9.36
CA LEU A 87 -15.42 0.12 8.06
C LEU A 87 -16.95 0.24 7.95
N LEU A 88 -17.42 1.35 7.39
CA LEU A 88 -18.82 1.55 7.04
C LEU A 88 -19.02 1.29 5.55
N VAL A 89 -19.51 0.11 5.20
CA VAL A 89 -19.73 -0.31 3.80
C VAL A 89 -21.21 -0.65 3.61
N GLY A 90 -21.85 -0.03 2.60
CA GLY A 90 -23.26 -0.34 2.31
C GLY A 90 -24.23 -0.05 3.46
N TYR A 91 -23.92 0.95 4.29
CA TYR A 91 -24.66 1.31 5.52
C TYR A 91 -24.56 0.31 6.68
N GLN A 92 -23.63 -0.65 6.60
CA GLN A 92 -23.32 -1.60 7.66
C GLN A 92 -21.90 -1.37 8.19
N VAL A 93 -21.73 -1.53 9.50
CA VAL A 93 -20.43 -1.46 10.16
C VAL A 93 -19.85 -2.85 10.22
N TYR A 94 -18.65 -3.01 9.67
CA TYR A 94 -17.87 -4.23 9.74
C TYR A 94 -16.63 -3.98 10.59
N GLU A 95 -16.33 -4.92 11.47
CA GLU A 95 -15.10 -4.94 12.26
C GLU A 95 -14.31 -6.20 11.95
N LEU A 96 -13.03 -6.02 11.64
CA LEU A 96 -12.10 -7.11 11.33
C LEU A 96 -10.82 -6.92 12.16
N PRO A 97 -10.19 -8.01 12.65
CA PRO A 97 -8.82 -7.93 13.15
C PRO A 97 -7.90 -7.23 12.16
N SER A 98 -6.82 -6.62 12.67
CA SER A 98 -5.84 -5.96 11.81
C SER A 98 -5.29 -6.94 10.78
N VAL A 99 -5.32 -6.55 9.51
CA VAL A 99 -4.55 -7.22 8.45
C VAL A 99 -3.17 -6.58 8.30
N HIS A 100 -2.84 -5.60 9.14
CA HIS A 100 -1.50 -5.01 9.18
C HIS A 100 -0.63 -5.77 10.18
N SER A 101 0.66 -5.91 9.86
CA SER A 101 1.69 -6.41 10.76
C SER A 101 2.87 -5.45 10.78
N LEU A 102 3.67 -5.51 11.85
CA LEU A 102 4.91 -4.74 11.92
C LEU A 102 5.87 -5.11 10.78
N GLU A 103 5.92 -6.39 10.41
CA GLU A 103 6.74 -6.87 9.30
C GLU A 103 6.34 -6.21 7.97
N LEU A 104 5.05 -6.21 7.64
CA LEU A 104 4.55 -5.59 6.41
C LEU A 104 4.84 -4.08 6.38
N ALA A 105 4.62 -3.40 7.51
CA ALA A 105 4.94 -2.00 7.64
C ALA A 105 6.42 -1.75 7.36
N LEU A 106 7.32 -2.50 8.00
CA LEU A 106 8.76 -2.33 7.82
C LEU A 106 9.23 -2.66 6.40
N LEU A 107 8.68 -3.70 5.76
CA LEU A 107 8.99 -4.07 4.39
C LEU A 107 8.59 -2.96 3.39
N HIS A 108 7.44 -2.35 3.61
CA HIS A 108 6.96 -1.20 2.84
C HIS A 108 7.88 0.00 3.06
N GLU A 109 8.18 0.36 4.31
CA GLU A 109 9.08 1.46 4.65
C GLU A 109 10.48 1.29 4.05
N GLN A 110 11.02 0.07 4.05
CA GLN A 110 12.26 -0.26 3.37
C GLN A 110 12.18 -0.01 1.86
N GLY A 111 11.02 -0.20 1.25
CA GLY A 111 10.79 0.10 -0.16
C GLY A 111 10.99 1.58 -0.52
N HIS A 112 10.70 2.51 0.39
CA HIS A 112 10.96 3.95 0.19
C HIS A 112 12.44 4.31 0.14
N LEU A 113 13.32 3.43 0.66
CA LEU A 113 14.77 3.66 0.69
C LEU A 113 15.48 3.18 -0.57
N LEU A 114 14.74 2.61 -1.52
CA LEU A 114 15.32 2.12 -2.76
C LEU A 114 15.78 3.28 -3.66
N THR A 115 17.07 3.27 -3.98
CA THR A 115 17.63 4.13 -5.02
C THR A 115 17.38 3.46 -6.37
N LEU A 116 16.41 3.98 -7.12
CA LEU A 116 16.02 3.45 -8.43
C LEU A 116 16.40 4.43 -9.54
N ALA A 117 16.77 3.89 -10.69
CA ALA A 117 16.92 4.69 -11.90
C ALA A 117 15.59 5.38 -12.26
N GLU A 118 15.69 6.62 -12.73
CA GLU A 118 14.53 7.44 -13.10
C GLU A 118 13.67 6.78 -14.20
N THR A 119 14.28 5.99 -15.08
CA THR A 119 13.61 5.20 -16.12
C THR A 119 12.68 4.13 -15.55
N LEU A 120 12.97 3.58 -14.37
CA LEU A 120 12.11 2.61 -13.68
C LEU A 120 10.97 3.29 -12.92
N ARG A 121 11.14 4.54 -12.50
CA ARG A 121 10.11 5.33 -11.79
C ARG A 121 9.09 5.98 -12.72
N THR A 122 9.53 6.38 -13.91
CA THR A 122 8.69 7.12 -14.88
C THR A 122 7.34 6.45 -15.18
N PRO A 123 7.25 5.12 -15.39
CA PRO A 123 5.96 4.45 -15.67
C PRO A 123 4.93 4.56 -14.52
N TYR A 124 5.37 4.84 -13.30
CA TYR A 124 4.52 4.96 -12.11
C TYR A 124 4.08 6.40 -11.83
N ARG A 125 4.52 7.37 -12.65
CA ARG A 125 4.11 8.76 -12.53
C ARG A 125 2.78 8.98 -13.23
N PHE A 126 1.80 9.44 -12.47
CA PHE A 126 0.47 9.74 -12.98
C PHE A 126 0.18 11.26 -12.88
N PRO A 127 0.06 11.99 -14.01
CA PRO A 127 -0.07 13.45 -14.02
C PRO A 127 -1.26 14.03 -13.24
N TYR A 128 -2.29 13.21 -12.99
CA TYR A 128 -3.50 13.61 -12.25
C TYR A 128 -3.76 12.71 -11.03
N GLY A 129 -2.71 12.02 -10.58
CA GLY A 129 -2.75 11.11 -9.44
C GLY A 129 -2.67 11.82 -8.12
N PRO A 130 -2.98 11.12 -7.02
CA PRO A 130 -2.48 11.52 -5.72
C PRO A 130 -0.96 11.69 -5.80
N ALA A 131 -0.45 12.72 -5.13
CA ALA A 131 0.98 12.85 -4.92
C ALA A 131 1.51 11.55 -4.29
N LEU A 132 2.73 11.16 -4.64
CA LEU A 132 3.44 9.99 -4.11
C LEU A 132 2.87 8.60 -4.47
N TRP A 133 1.74 8.47 -5.19
CA TRP A 133 1.18 7.15 -5.52
C TRP A 133 2.19 6.18 -6.15
N GLY A 134 3.06 6.69 -7.04
CA GLY A 134 4.10 5.85 -7.64
C GLY A 134 5.15 5.37 -6.65
N GLU A 135 5.50 6.20 -5.66
CA GLU A 135 6.43 5.84 -4.59
C GLU A 135 5.81 4.79 -3.65
N GLU A 136 4.53 4.96 -3.30
CA GLU A 136 3.76 3.99 -2.52
C GLU A 136 3.62 2.64 -3.23
N ALA A 137 3.30 2.66 -4.52
CA ALA A 137 3.17 1.46 -5.34
C ALA A 137 4.50 0.70 -5.45
N ILE A 138 5.62 1.41 -5.61
CA ILE A 138 6.96 0.82 -5.63
C ILE A 138 7.30 0.21 -4.27
N ALA A 139 7.00 0.92 -3.17
CA ALA A 139 7.24 0.43 -1.81
C ALA A 139 6.45 -0.86 -1.52
N ASP A 140 5.20 -0.93 -1.95
CA ASP A 140 4.38 -2.13 -1.83
C ASP A 140 4.85 -3.29 -2.71
N LEU A 141 5.26 -3.01 -3.95
CA LEU A 141 5.86 -4.02 -4.82
C LEU A 141 7.15 -4.58 -4.21
N HIS A 142 7.95 -3.73 -3.56
CA HIS A 142 9.14 -4.18 -2.84
C HIS A 142 8.77 -5.09 -1.68
N ALA A 143 7.79 -4.71 -0.87
CA ALA A 143 7.31 -5.54 0.23
C ALA A 143 6.83 -6.91 -0.26
N LEU A 144 6.00 -6.93 -1.32
CA LEU A 144 5.49 -8.16 -1.92
C LEU A 144 6.61 -9.05 -2.49
N TRP A 145 7.59 -8.45 -3.17
CA TRP A 145 8.76 -9.15 -3.70
C TRP A 145 9.61 -9.79 -2.60
N GLN A 146 9.83 -9.09 -1.48
CA GLN A 146 10.54 -9.63 -0.32
C GLN A 146 9.81 -10.82 0.30
N LEU A 147 8.50 -10.72 0.50
CA LEU A 147 7.67 -11.82 1.00
C LEU A 147 7.75 -13.05 0.07
N ALA A 148 7.65 -12.84 -1.24
CA ALA A 148 7.78 -13.93 -2.22
C ALA A 148 9.13 -14.65 -2.09
N ARG A 149 10.23 -13.90 -1.96
CA ARG A 149 11.58 -14.45 -1.80
C ARG A 149 11.81 -15.21 -0.49
N ARG A 150 11.01 -14.92 0.54
CA ARG A 150 11.03 -15.62 1.84
C ARG A 150 10.08 -16.82 1.88
N GLY A 151 9.26 -17.02 0.85
CA GLY A 151 8.22 -18.05 0.86
C GLY A 151 7.00 -17.67 1.70
N GLU A 152 6.80 -16.38 1.94
CA GLU A 152 5.75 -15.82 2.81
C GLU A 152 4.67 -15.08 1.98
N LEU A 153 4.48 -15.47 0.72
CA LEU A 153 3.63 -14.75 -0.22
C LEU A 153 2.17 -14.65 0.22
N ASP A 154 1.69 -15.56 1.07
CA ASP A 154 0.36 -15.48 1.68
C ASP A 154 0.15 -14.17 2.46
N GLN A 155 1.21 -13.61 3.05
CA GLN A 155 1.16 -12.28 3.69
C GLN A 155 0.90 -11.16 2.66
N GLY A 156 1.18 -11.38 1.38
CA GLY A 156 0.88 -10.44 0.30
C GLY A 156 -0.61 -10.13 0.16
N TRP A 157 -1.49 -11.08 0.48
CA TRP A 157 -2.93 -10.83 0.56
C TRP A 157 -3.28 -9.81 1.65
N SER A 158 -2.59 -9.86 2.78
CA SER A 158 -2.78 -8.89 3.86
C SER A 158 -2.44 -7.47 3.41
N LEU A 159 -1.43 -7.31 2.55
CA LEU A 159 -1.10 -6.01 1.94
C LEU A 159 -2.22 -5.52 1.01
N VAL A 160 -2.75 -6.39 0.13
CA VAL A 160 -3.90 -6.05 -0.73
C VAL A 160 -5.13 -5.66 0.09
N HIS A 161 -5.43 -6.41 1.15
CA HIS A 161 -6.53 -6.12 2.05
C HIS A 161 -6.34 -4.77 2.74
N LEU A 162 -5.15 -4.50 3.27
CA LEU A 162 -4.83 -3.22 3.90
C LEU A 162 -5.08 -2.04 2.96
N ARG A 163 -4.58 -2.11 1.71
CA ARG A 163 -4.77 -1.03 0.73
C ARG A 163 -6.24 -0.83 0.36
N ASN A 164 -6.98 -1.93 0.19
CA ASN A 164 -8.41 -1.86 -0.09
C ASN A 164 -9.23 -1.36 1.12
N PHE A 165 -8.91 -1.74 2.34
CA PHE A 165 -9.60 -1.25 3.54
C PHE A 165 -9.33 0.23 3.80
N ASN A 166 -8.09 0.70 3.60
CA ASN A 166 -7.76 2.12 3.67
C ASN A 166 -8.52 2.95 2.61
N LEU A 167 -8.74 2.37 1.42
CA LEU A 167 -9.58 2.96 0.39
C LEU A 167 -11.07 3.02 0.79
N MET A 168 -11.59 2.01 1.50
CA MET A 168 -12.99 1.94 1.95
C MET A 168 -13.30 2.82 3.15
N GLY A 169 -12.28 3.31 3.87
CA GLY A 169 -12.43 4.12 5.06
C GLY A 169 -13.12 5.48 4.80
N SER A 170 -13.50 6.16 5.88
CA SER A 170 -14.19 7.47 5.82
C SER A 170 -13.35 8.57 5.16
N ALA A 171 -12.03 8.42 5.14
CA ALA A 171 -11.09 9.23 4.39
C ALA A 171 -10.29 8.31 3.44
N PRO A 172 -10.80 8.05 2.22
CA PRO A 172 -10.16 7.13 1.28
C PRO A 172 -8.72 7.52 0.94
N ASP A 173 -7.79 6.62 1.24
CA ASP A 173 -6.36 6.81 0.99
C ASP A 173 -5.97 6.36 -0.43
N TRP A 174 -6.23 7.25 -1.39
CA TRP A 174 -5.91 6.98 -2.80
C TRP A 174 -4.41 6.94 -3.09
N ALA A 175 -3.57 7.59 -2.28
CA ALA A 175 -2.12 7.60 -2.50
C ALA A 175 -1.52 6.21 -2.28
N HIS A 176 -1.99 5.49 -1.26
CA HIS A 176 -1.52 4.15 -0.95
C HIS A 176 -2.32 3.03 -1.66
N TRP A 177 -3.33 3.35 -2.47
CA TRP A 177 -4.11 2.31 -3.15
C TRP A 177 -3.34 1.73 -4.35
N SER A 178 -2.47 0.77 -4.05
CA SER A 178 -1.58 0.07 -4.99
C SER A 178 -2.10 -1.30 -5.44
N THR A 179 -3.32 -1.68 -5.04
CA THR A 179 -3.96 -2.95 -5.45
C THR A 179 -3.84 -3.28 -6.94
N PRO A 180 -3.99 -2.33 -7.89
CA PRO A 180 -3.83 -2.64 -9.32
C PRO A 180 -2.46 -3.19 -9.72
N VAL A 181 -1.39 -2.86 -8.99
CA VAL A 181 -0.04 -3.38 -9.26
C VAL A 181 0.28 -4.64 -8.45
N LEU A 182 -0.36 -4.83 -7.28
CA LEU A 182 -0.12 -5.97 -6.40
C LEU A 182 -0.89 -7.22 -6.80
N LEU A 183 -2.19 -7.07 -7.08
CA LEU A 183 -3.09 -8.21 -7.29
C LEU A 183 -2.63 -9.15 -8.42
N PRO A 184 -2.14 -8.69 -9.58
CA PRO A 184 -1.70 -9.58 -10.66
C PRO A 184 -0.56 -10.55 -10.30
N TRP A 185 0.14 -10.34 -9.19
CA TRP A 185 1.15 -11.27 -8.66
C TRP A 185 0.56 -12.35 -7.74
N LEU A 186 -0.62 -12.09 -7.18
CA LEU A 186 -1.30 -12.96 -6.22
C LEU A 186 -2.45 -13.77 -6.84
N GLU A 187 -2.89 -13.40 -8.04
CA GLU A 187 -3.99 -14.07 -8.75
C GLU A 187 -3.75 -15.57 -9.00
N THR A 188 -2.50 -15.97 -9.24
CA THR A 188 -2.17 -17.39 -9.47
C THR A 188 -0.88 -17.79 -8.75
N PRO A 189 -0.78 -19.06 -8.30
CA PRO A 189 0.46 -19.58 -7.70
C PRO A 189 1.68 -19.43 -8.61
N GLU A 190 1.51 -19.55 -9.93
CA GLU A 190 2.59 -19.43 -10.91
C GLU A 190 3.15 -18.02 -10.97
N ARG A 191 2.28 -17.00 -10.91
CA ARG A 191 2.70 -15.59 -10.84
C ARG A 191 3.44 -15.30 -9.53
N GLY A 192 2.96 -15.88 -8.44
CA GLY A 192 3.62 -15.79 -7.14
C GLY A 192 5.01 -16.43 -7.12
N ALA A 193 5.14 -17.63 -7.66
CA ALA A 193 6.42 -18.33 -7.79
C ALA A 193 7.39 -17.59 -8.72
N GLN A 194 6.87 -17.01 -9.81
CA GLN A 194 7.66 -16.18 -10.71
C GLN A 194 8.24 -14.96 -9.97
N LEU A 195 7.44 -14.27 -9.15
CA LEU A 195 7.86 -13.08 -8.42
C LEU A 195 9.12 -13.31 -7.58
N ALA A 196 9.21 -14.46 -6.90
CA ALA A 196 10.36 -14.82 -6.06
C ALA A 196 11.66 -14.98 -6.87
N GLY A 197 11.57 -15.33 -8.15
CA GLY A 197 12.72 -15.54 -9.04
C GLY A 197 13.20 -14.28 -9.80
N LEU A 198 12.47 -13.18 -9.73
CA LEU A 198 12.80 -11.94 -10.46
C LEU A 198 13.74 -11.04 -9.66
N SER A 199 14.53 -10.23 -10.38
CA SER A 199 15.14 -9.03 -9.78
C SER A 199 14.06 -7.96 -9.54
N PHE A 200 14.28 -7.06 -8.59
CA PHE A 200 13.29 -6.02 -8.31
C PHE A 200 13.02 -5.11 -9.53
N ASP A 201 14.05 -4.77 -10.31
CA ASP A 201 13.87 -4.02 -11.56
C ASP A 201 12.94 -4.74 -12.55
N GLN A 202 13.04 -6.08 -12.65
CA GLN A 202 12.14 -6.88 -13.49
C GLN A 202 10.72 -6.88 -12.95
N VAL A 203 10.54 -6.88 -11.62
CA VAL A 203 9.21 -6.72 -10.99
C VAL A 203 8.61 -5.38 -11.40
N LEU A 204 9.38 -4.29 -11.33
CA LEU A 204 8.90 -2.96 -11.70
C LEU A 204 8.50 -2.87 -13.18
N VAL A 205 9.29 -3.45 -14.09
CA VAL A 205 8.96 -3.46 -15.53
C VAL A 205 7.69 -4.28 -15.81
N GLN A 206 7.48 -5.39 -15.08
CA GLN A 206 6.33 -6.27 -15.28
C GLN A 206 5.05 -5.84 -14.56
N SER A 207 5.14 -4.88 -13.64
CA SER A 207 4.00 -4.41 -12.83
C SER A 207 3.38 -3.10 -13.33
N VAL A 208 3.81 -2.63 -14.51
CA VAL A 208 3.28 -1.39 -15.10
C VAL A 208 1.81 -1.56 -15.49
N ILE A 209 0.96 -0.68 -14.97
CA ILE A 209 -0.48 -0.64 -15.29
C ILE A 209 -0.78 0.45 -16.31
N ALA A 210 -1.93 0.32 -16.97
CA ALA A 210 -2.46 1.38 -17.82
C ALA A 210 -2.88 2.59 -16.96
N THR A 211 -2.03 3.62 -16.90
CA THR A 211 -2.31 4.86 -16.16
C THR A 211 -3.61 5.57 -16.57
N PRO A 212 -4.13 5.46 -17.82
CA PRO A 212 -5.45 6.01 -18.18
C PRO A 212 -6.62 5.37 -17.43
N ASP A 213 -6.47 4.17 -16.87
CA ASP A 213 -7.55 3.48 -16.13
C ASP A 213 -7.71 4.02 -14.70
N LEU A 214 -6.66 4.59 -14.11
CA LEU A 214 -6.64 5.04 -12.71
C LEU A 214 -7.73 6.08 -12.37
N PRO A 215 -8.00 7.11 -13.20
CA PRO A 215 -9.14 8.02 -12.99
C PRO A 215 -10.50 7.33 -12.95
N HIS A 216 -10.68 6.27 -13.74
CA HIS A 216 -11.92 5.51 -13.76
C HIS A 216 -12.10 4.73 -12.45
N PHE A 217 -11.05 4.07 -11.95
CA PHE A 217 -11.09 3.42 -10.64
C PHE A 217 -11.33 4.42 -9.51
N ARG A 218 -10.71 5.60 -9.57
CA ARG A 218 -10.99 6.70 -8.63
C ARG A 218 -12.47 7.10 -8.64
N THR A 219 -13.06 7.17 -9.83
CA THR A 219 -14.48 7.46 -9.99
C THR A 219 -15.35 6.36 -9.39
N LEU A 220 -15.00 5.08 -9.61
CA LEU A 220 -15.73 3.94 -9.06
C LEU A 220 -15.65 3.88 -7.53
N GLY A 221 -14.47 4.07 -6.93
CA GLY A 221 -14.35 4.10 -5.47
C GLY A 221 -15.08 5.27 -4.84
N ARG A 222 -15.06 6.46 -5.47
CA ARG A 222 -15.89 7.59 -5.00
C ARG A 222 -17.39 7.29 -5.07
N ARG A 223 -17.86 6.55 -6.07
CA ARG A 223 -19.26 6.10 -6.16
C ARG A 223 -19.61 5.10 -5.06
N GLN A 224 -18.68 4.20 -4.75
CA GLN A 224 -18.95 3.06 -3.86
C GLN A 224 -18.76 3.39 -2.38
N PHE A 225 -17.73 4.18 -2.05
CA PHE A 225 -17.29 4.43 -0.67
C PHE A 225 -17.26 5.93 -0.30
N GLY A 226 -17.38 6.83 -1.29
CA GLY A 226 -17.33 8.28 -1.05
C GLY A 226 -18.67 8.90 -0.63
N PRO A 227 -18.64 10.10 -0.02
CA PRO A 227 -19.85 10.83 0.34
C PRO A 227 -20.55 11.41 -0.91
N GLY A 228 -21.77 10.94 -1.17
CA GLY A 228 -22.80 11.72 -1.88
C GLY A 228 -22.78 11.74 -3.41
N ARG A 229 -23.99 11.96 -3.95
CA ARG A 229 -24.46 11.72 -5.32
C ARG A 229 -24.16 12.91 -6.26
N GLY A 230 -22.95 13.02 -6.77
CA GLY A 230 -22.63 13.91 -7.91
C GLY A 230 -22.83 13.22 -9.26
N GLY A 231 -23.03 13.97 -10.34
CA GLY A 231 -23.02 13.41 -11.71
C GLY A 231 -21.69 12.71 -11.96
N TYR A 232 -21.71 11.39 -12.12
CA TYR A 232 -20.48 10.64 -12.28
C TYR A 232 -20.21 10.40 -13.77
N PRO A 233 -19.02 10.71 -14.27
CA PRO A 233 -18.68 10.47 -15.67
C PRO A 233 -18.79 8.99 -16.00
N TYR A 234 -19.14 8.66 -17.25
CA TYR A 234 -19.18 7.29 -17.76
C TYR A 234 -17.90 6.52 -17.39
N VAL A 235 -18.06 5.25 -17.02
CA VAL A 235 -16.94 4.33 -16.83
C VAL A 235 -17.18 3.12 -17.74
N PRO A 236 -16.22 2.74 -18.61
CA PRO A 236 -16.35 1.54 -19.43
C PRO A 236 -16.67 0.28 -18.61
N ALA A 237 -17.61 -0.53 -19.09
CA ALA A 237 -18.00 -1.78 -18.43
C ALA A 237 -16.81 -2.71 -18.09
N PRO A 238 -15.79 -2.89 -18.95
CA PRO A 238 -14.61 -3.69 -18.58
C PRO A 238 -13.87 -3.16 -17.35
N LEU A 239 -13.82 -1.84 -17.15
CA LEU A 239 -13.19 -1.23 -15.98
C LEU A 239 -14.05 -1.38 -14.73
N VAL A 240 -15.39 -1.45 -14.87
CA VAL A 240 -16.27 -1.84 -13.76
C VAL A 240 -15.97 -3.28 -13.34
N THR A 241 -15.85 -4.22 -14.29
CA THR A 241 -15.50 -5.61 -13.97
C THR A 241 -14.15 -5.72 -13.28
N ARG A 242 -13.11 -5.06 -13.81
CA ARG A 242 -11.76 -5.06 -13.22
C ARG A 242 -11.74 -4.44 -11.82
N TRP A 243 -12.51 -3.37 -11.61
CA TRP A 243 -12.69 -2.79 -10.28
C TRP A 243 -13.22 -3.79 -9.26
N TRP A 244 -14.21 -4.60 -9.64
CA TRP A 244 -14.73 -5.64 -8.76
C TRP A 244 -13.73 -6.76 -8.50
N GLN A 245 -12.98 -7.20 -9.52
CA GLN A 245 -11.91 -8.18 -9.34
C GLN A 245 -10.87 -7.71 -8.31
N MET A 246 -10.54 -6.41 -8.33
CA MET A 246 -9.59 -5.82 -7.38
C MET A 246 -10.09 -5.76 -5.93
N LEU A 247 -11.41 -5.66 -5.73
CA LEU A 247 -12.01 -5.53 -4.40
C LEU A 247 -12.56 -6.83 -3.83
N GLU A 248 -12.94 -7.77 -4.68
CA GLU A 248 -13.64 -9.01 -4.33
C GLU A 248 -12.96 -9.77 -3.18
N PRO A 249 -11.64 -10.02 -3.18
CA PRO A 249 -10.98 -10.71 -2.06
C PRO A 249 -11.15 -10.00 -0.72
N SER A 250 -11.11 -8.66 -0.73
CA SER A 250 -11.17 -7.87 0.51
C SER A 250 -12.61 -7.68 1.00
N LEU A 251 -13.55 -7.49 0.08
CA LEU A 251 -14.97 -7.41 0.42
C LEU A 251 -15.52 -8.76 0.89
N ALA A 252 -15.10 -9.87 0.28
CA ALA A 252 -15.46 -11.20 0.74
C ALA A 252 -14.91 -11.49 2.14
N LEU A 253 -13.65 -11.11 2.41
CA LEU A 253 -13.06 -11.21 3.74
C LEU A 253 -13.81 -10.36 4.78
N LEU A 254 -14.15 -9.12 4.43
CA LEU A 254 -14.80 -8.17 5.35
C LEU A 254 -16.26 -8.53 5.64
N MET A 255 -17.01 -8.90 4.62
CA MET A 255 -18.47 -9.01 4.68
C MET A 255 -18.96 -10.46 4.85
N GLY A 256 -18.11 -11.45 4.56
CA GLY A 256 -18.47 -12.86 4.61
C GLY A 256 -19.73 -13.16 3.80
N VAL A 257 -20.78 -13.62 4.48
CA VAL A 257 -22.06 -14.02 3.87
C VAL A 257 -22.83 -12.85 3.22
N ASP A 258 -22.56 -11.61 3.62
CA ASP A 258 -23.25 -10.44 3.05
C ASP A 258 -22.68 -9.99 1.70
N TYR A 259 -21.49 -10.49 1.33
CA TYR A 259 -20.77 -10.06 0.14
C TYR A 259 -21.55 -10.24 -1.17
N PRO A 260 -22.12 -11.43 -1.49
CA PRO A 260 -22.79 -11.66 -2.78
C PRO A 260 -23.95 -10.67 -3.02
N ASP A 261 -24.76 -10.49 -1.99
CA ASP A 261 -25.90 -9.58 -1.97
C ASP A 261 -25.48 -8.12 -2.17
N TYR A 262 -24.41 -7.70 -1.49
CA TYR A 262 -23.84 -6.37 -1.66
C TYR A 262 -23.31 -6.17 -3.08
N ARG A 263 -22.52 -7.12 -3.59
CA ARG A 263 -21.95 -7.12 -4.94
C ARG A 263 -23.05 -6.95 -5.98
N ASP A 264 -24.10 -7.78 -5.93
CA ASP A 264 -25.16 -7.78 -6.92
C ASP A 264 -25.94 -6.46 -6.97
N ARG A 265 -26.17 -5.84 -5.81
CA ARG A 265 -26.80 -4.51 -5.74
C ARG A 265 -25.89 -3.44 -6.33
N GLN A 266 -24.63 -3.37 -5.88
CA GLN A 266 -23.72 -2.30 -6.29
C GLN A 266 -23.26 -2.44 -7.75
N TYR A 267 -23.00 -3.66 -8.22
CA TYR A 267 -22.63 -3.94 -9.61
C TYR A 267 -23.72 -3.47 -10.57
N ARG A 268 -24.99 -3.83 -10.32
CA ARG A 268 -26.12 -3.38 -11.14
C ARG A 268 -26.22 -1.85 -11.18
N LEU A 269 -26.05 -1.17 -10.04
CA LEU A 269 -26.07 0.29 -9.98
C LEU A 269 -24.94 0.93 -10.78
N MET A 270 -23.73 0.38 -10.73
CA MET A 270 -22.58 0.87 -11.50
C MET A 270 -22.74 0.63 -12.99
N MET A 271 -23.25 -0.53 -13.39
CA MET A 271 -23.46 -0.90 -14.78
C MET A 271 -24.58 -0.06 -15.42
N ALA A 272 -25.70 0.16 -14.74
CA ALA A 272 -26.79 1.00 -15.24
C ALA A 272 -26.33 2.45 -15.48
N LYS A 273 -25.55 3.02 -14.57
CA LYS A 273 -24.96 4.36 -14.72
C LYS A 273 -23.89 4.43 -15.81
N SER A 274 -23.32 3.29 -16.20
CA SER A 274 -22.38 3.19 -17.30
C SER A 274 -23.12 3.04 -18.64
N ALA A 275 -24.29 2.40 -18.69
CA ALA A 275 -25.05 2.28 -19.95
C ALA A 275 -25.70 3.61 -20.42
N ASN A 276 -26.07 4.51 -19.50
CA ASN A 276 -26.97 5.64 -19.76
C ASN A 276 -26.31 6.97 -20.21
N LEU A 277 -25.08 6.96 -20.72
CA LEU A 277 -24.38 8.16 -21.20
C LEU A 277 -23.90 8.04 -22.67
N ARG A 278 -24.56 7.17 -23.45
CA ARG A 278 -24.40 7.14 -24.91
C ARG A 278 -25.48 7.96 -25.59
#